data_AF-A0A7X6T6D1-F1
#
_entry.id   AF-A0A7X6T6D1-F1
#
_cell.length_a   1.000
_cell.length_b   1.000
_cell.length_c   1.000
_cell.angle_alpha   90.00
_cell.angle_beta   90.00
_cell.angle_gamma   90.00
#
_symmetry.space_group_name_H-M   'P 1'
#
loop_
_entity.id
_entity.type
_entity.pdbx_description
1 polymer ?
#
loop_
_entity_poly.entity_id
_entity_poly.type
_entity_poly.pdbx_seq_one_letter_code
_entity_poly.pdbx_strand_id
1 'polypeptide(L)'
;MREPNKLEELVILSGKGGTGKTTLTSAFAALSDSLVLADCDVDAADLHLIMDPTVLKREPFIEGKEAFVEPQLCTGCGYCADYCRFDA
;
A
#
# COMPACT_ATOMS: atom_id res chain seq x y z
N MET A 1 29.45 1.22 -16.69
CA MET A 1 29.60 -0.06 -15.97
C MET A 1 28.40 -0.20 -15.04
N ARG A 2 27.62 -1.28 -15.12
CA ARG A 2 26.57 -1.58 -14.14
C ARG A 2 27.23 -2.15 -12.88
N GLU A 3 26.85 -1.65 -11.71
CA GLU A 3 27.33 -2.19 -10.43
C GLU A 3 26.78 -3.61 -10.24
N PRO A 4 27.62 -4.59 -9.90
CA PRO A 4 27.15 -5.93 -9.57
C PRO A 4 26.29 -5.84 -8.29
N ASN A 5 25.07 -6.40 -8.34
CA ASN A 5 24.04 -6.43 -7.29
C ASN A 5 23.14 -5.20 -7.11
N LYS A 6 23.15 -4.23 -8.01
CA LYS A 6 22.13 -3.18 -7.97
C LYS A 6 20.80 -3.70 -8.51
N LEU A 7 19.79 -3.82 -7.64
CA LEU A 7 18.40 -4.00 -8.05
C LEU A 7 17.93 -2.72 -8.74
N GLU A 8 17.45 -2.86 -9.98
CA GLU A 8 16.82 -1.77 -10.71
C GLU A 8 15.34 -1.71 -10.32
N GLU A 9 14.88 -0.54 -9.90
CA GLU A 9 13.49 -0.33 -9.47
C GLU A 9 12.73 0.48 -10.52
N LEU A 10 11.52 0.05 -10.85
CA LEU A 10 10.60 0.75 -11.74
C LEU A 10 9.26 0.96 -11.04
N VAL A 11 8.89 2.23 -10.86
CA VAL A 11 7.62 2.62 -10.24
C VAL A 11 6.65 3.07 -11.33
N ILE A 12 5.45 2.48 -11.36
CA ILE A 12 4.38 2.82 -12.31
C ILE A 12 3.31 3.62 -11.58
N LEU A 13 3.18 4.91 -11.92
CA LEU A 13 2.23 5.84 -11.30
C LEU A 13 1.14 6.29 -12.29
N SER A 14 -0.02 6.70 -11.77
CA SER A 14 -1.09 7.31 -12.57
C SER A 14 -1.83 8.39 -11.81
N GLY A 15 -2.29 9.43 -12.50
CA GLY A 15 -3.07 10.51 -11.88
C GLY A 15 -4.55 10.20 -11.64
N LYS A 16 -5.10 9.09 -12.16
CA LYS A 16 -6.51 8.70 -12.03
C LYS A 16 -6.65 7.18 -12.01
N GLY A 17 -7.75 6.66 -11.45
CA GLY A 17 -8.12 5.25 -11.57
C GLY A 17 -8.43 4.85 -13.01
N GLY A 18 -8.22 3.58 -13.35
CA GLY A 18 -8.58 3.03 -14.67
C GLY A 18 -7.63 3.36 -15.84
N THR A 19 -6.49 4.00 -15.61
CA THR A 19 -5.53 4.33 -16.68
C THR A 19 -4.66 3.15 -17.14
N GLY A 20 -4.94 1.93 -16.64
CA GLY A 20 -4.22 0.72 -17.05
C GLY A 20 -2.86 0.48 -16.39
N LYS A 21 -2.59 1.05 -15.20
CA LYS A 21 -1.35 0.79 -14.43
C LYS A 21 -1.06 -0.70 -14.31
N THR A 22 -2.03 -1.44 -13.79
CA THR A 22 -1.92 -2.89 -13.53
C THR A 22 -1.66 -3.66 -14.82
N THR A 23 -2.37 -3.33 -15.89
CA THR A 23 -2.16 -3.95 -17.21
C THR A 23 -0.75 -3.71 -17.74
N LEU A 24 -0.23 -2.48 -17.60
CA LEU A 24 1.14 -2.16 -18.00
C LEU A 24 2.16 -2.92 -17.15
N THR A 25 1.96 -2.99 -15.83
CA THR A 25 2.79 -3.76 -14.91
C THR A 25 2.84 -5.24 -15.31
N SER A 26 1.69 -5.86 -15.60
CA SER A 26 1.62 -7.25 -16.05
C SER A 26 2.30 -7.48 -17.40
N ALA A 27 2.24 -6.52 -18.32
CA ALA A 27 2.97 -6.61 -19.58
C ALA A 27 4.50 -6.63 -19.36
N PHE A 28 5.02 -5.83 -18.43
CA PHE A 28 6.44 -5.92 -18.04
C PHE A 28 6.77 -7.25 -17.37
N ALA A 29 5.88 -7.76 -16.52
CA ALA A 29 6.05 -9.07 -15.89
C ALA A 29 6.17 -10.20 -16.93
N ALA A 30 5.39 -10.15 -18.01
CA ALA A 30 5.44 -11.14 -19.08
C ALA A 30 6.73 -11.09 -19.93
N LEU A 31 7.52 -10.00 -19.83
CA LEU A 31 8.73 -9.78 -20.64
C LEU A 31 10.03 -10.11 -19.89
N SER A 32 9.96 -10.47 -18.60
CA SER A 32 11.14 -10.80 -17.80
C SER A 32 10.96 -12.13 -17.08
N ASP A 33 12.02 -12.95 -17.09
CA ASP A 33 12.06 -14.21 -16.34
C ASP A 33 12.50 -14.02 -14.88
N SER A 34 13.00 -12.83 -14.54
CA SER A 34 13.55 -12.51 -13.22
C SER A 34 13.09 -11.13 -12.79
N LEU A 35 12.01 -11.09 -12.02
CA LEU A 35 11.47 -9.86 -11.46
C LEU A 35 10.78 -10.11 -10.11
N VAL A 36 10.64 -9.03 -9.35
CA VAL A 36 9.77 -8.98 -8.17
C VAL A 36 8.67 -7.97 -8.48
N LEU A 37 7.42 -8.36 -8.25
CA LEU A 37 6.26 -7.48 -8.39
C LEU A 37 5.71 -7.13 -7.01
N ALA A 38 5.30 -5.88 -6.88
CA ALA A 38 4.50 -5.41 -5.76
C ALA A 38 3.32 -4.61 -6.32
N ASP A 39 2.12 -4.95 -5.87
CA ASP A 39 0.93 -4.14 -6.10
C ASP A 39 0.75 -3.21 -4.90
N CYS A 40 1.06 -1.93 -5.09
CA CYS A 40 1.02 -0.91 -4.06
C CYS A 40 -0.24 -0.03 -4.14
N ASP A 41 -1.27 -0.45 -4.89
CA ASP A 41 -2.57 0.22 -4.90
C ASP A 41 -3.37 -0.21 -3.66
N VAL A 42 -3.25 0.58 -2.58
CA VAL A 42 -3.89 0.29 -1.27
C VAL A 42 -5.42 0.21 -1.38
N ASP A 43 -6.01 1.03 -2.25
CA ASP A 43 -7.46 1.12 -2.40
C ASP A 43 -8.02 0.00 -3.32
N ALA A 44 -7.25 -0.43 -4.32
CA ALA A 44 -7.69 -1.38 -5.33
C ALA A 44 -6.54 -2.23 -5.93
N ALA A 45 -5.93 -3.09 -5.11
CA ALA A 45 -4.92 -4.04 -5.56
C ALA A 45 -5.52 -5.11 -6.49
N ASP A 46 -5.23 -5.04 -7.79
CA ASP A 46 -5.83 -5.87 -8.86
C ASP A 46 -4.83 -6.81 -9.56
N LEU A 47 -3.52 -6.68 -9.30
CA LEU A 47 -2.49 -7.45 -10.03
C LEU A 47 -2.67 -8.97 -9.89
N HIS A 48 -3.13 -9.42 -8.72
CA HIS A 48 -3.40 -10.82 -8.43
C HIS A 48 -4.46 -11.43 -9.36
N LEU A 49 -5.38 -10.63 -9.92
CA LEU A 49 -6.39 -11.10 -10.88
C LEU A 49 -5.77 -11.51 -12.22
N ILE A 50 -4.65 -10.91 -12.59
CA ILE A 50 -3.95 -11.17 -13.86
C ILE A 50 -2.89 -12.26 -13.67
N MET A 51 -2.17 -12.22 -12.55
CA MET A 51 -1.01 -13.10 -12.32
C MET A 51 -1.39 -14.51 -11.81
N ASP A 52 -2.63 -14.73 -11.38
CA ASP A 52 -3.12 -15.99 -10.77
C ASP A 52 -2.11 -16.63 -9.79
N PRO A 53 -1.65 -15.87 -8.77
CA PRO A 53 -0.56 -16.33 -7.92
C PRO A 53 -1.03 -17.40 -6.94
N THR A 54 -0.14 -18.35 -6.62
CA THR A 54 -0.33 -19.21 -5.45
C THR A 54 -0.03 -18.40 -4.19
N VAL A 55 -1.00 -18.26 -3.30
CA VAL A 55 -0.81 -17.57 -2.02
C VAL A 55 0.03 -18.45 -1.08
N LEU A 56 1.27 -18.03 -0.83
CA LEU A 56 2.18 -18.74 0.07
C LEU A 56 1.99 -18.35 1.54
N LYS A 57 1.65 -17.08 1.80
CA LYS A 57 1.43 -16.52 3.13
C LYS A 57 0.35 -15.46 3.06
N ARG A 58 -0.51 -15.42 4.07
CA ARG A 58 -1.47 -14.33 4.30
C ARG A 58 -1.48 -14.02 5.78
N GLU A 59 -1.40 -12.73 6.11
CA GLU A 59 -1.47 -12.26 7.48
C GLU A 59 -2.38 -11.03 7.56
N PRO A 60 -3.10 -10.83 8.68
CA PRO A 60 -3.80 -9.58 8.91
C PRO A 60 -2.80 -8.42 8.90
N PHE A 61 -3.07 -7.41 8.08
CA PHE A 61 -2.35 -6.16 8.11
C PHE A 61 -3.22 -5.12 8.80
N ILE A 62 -2.76 -4.64 9.96
CA ILE A 62 -3.43 -3.61 10.74
C ILE A 62 -2.40 -2.49 10.91
N GLU A 63 -2.63 -1.38 10.23
CA GLU A 63 -1.86 -0.16 10.41
C GLU A 63 -2.79 1.02 10.67
N GLY A 64 -2.27 2.04 11.33
CA GLY A 64 -3.03 3.22 11.73
C GLY A 64 -2.43 3.86 12.95
N LYS A 65 -2.87 5.09 13.25
CA LYS A 65 -2.56 5.76 14.51
C LYS A 65 -3.82 5.79 15.35
N GLU A 66 -3.77 5.14 16.50
CA GLU A 66 -4.81 5.26 17.51
C GLU A 66 -4.50 6.48 18.39
N ALA A 67 -5.44 7.40 18.50
CA ALA A 67 -5.34 8.50 19.45
C ALA A 67 -5.61 7.97 20.85
N PHE A 68 -4.73 8.26 21.81
CA PHE A 68 -4.92 7.92 23.20
C PHE A 68 -4.84 9.17 24.08
N VAL A 69 -5.53 9.15 25.21
CA VAL A 69 -5.46 10.24 26.20
C VAL A 69 -4.29 9.97 27.12
N GLU A 70 -3.36 10.92 27.22
CA GLU A 70 -2.30 10.87 28.25
C GLU A 70 -2.83 11.47 29.56
N PRO A 71 -3.09 10.67 30.61
CA PRO A 71 -3.83 11.13 31.78
C PRO A 71 -3.09 12.23 32.56
N GLN A 72 -1.75 12.26 32.47
CA GLN A 72 -0.93 13.27 33.15
C GLN A 72 -1.02 14.65 32.49
N LEU A 73 -1.36 14.71 31.19
CA LEU A 73 -1.52 15.95 30.43
C LEU A 73 -3.00 16.35 30.27
N CYS A 74 -3.92 15.41 30.46
CA CYS A 74 -5.34 15.63 30.28
C CYS A 74 -5.96 16.40 31.45
N THR A 75 -6.64 17.50 31.14
CA THR A 75 -7.40 18.30 32.12
C THR A 75 -8.87 17.89 32.23
N GLY A 76 -9.33 16.93 31.42
CA GLY A 76 -10.74 16.54 31.36
C GLY A 76 -11.65 17.56 30.68
N CYS A 77 -11.10 18.44 29.83
CA CYS A 77 -11.84 19.54 29.20
C CYS A 77 -12.85 19.12 28.12
N GLY A 78 -12.74 17.91 27.57
CA GLY A 78 -13.67 17.39 26.56
C GLY A 78 -13.43 17.89 25.13
N TYR A 79 -12.50 18.83 24.88
CA TYR A 79 -12.24 19.35 23.53
C TYR A 79 -11.87 18.26 22.51
N CYS A 80 -11.24 17.17 22.95
CA CYS A 80 -10.94 16.06 22.05
C CYS A 80 -12.21 15.45 21.42
N ALA A 81 -13.36 15.45 22.11
CA ALA A 81 -14.62 14.95 21.59
C ALA A 81 -15.20 15.89 20.52
N ASP A 82 -15.16 17.21 20.75
CA ASP A 82 -15.67 18.22 19.81
C ASP A 82 -14.96 18.20 18.45
N TYR A 83 -13.66 17.84 18.43
CA TYR A 83 -12.85 17.73 17.20
C TYR A 83 -12.75 16.30 16.67
N CYS A 84 -13.41 15.33 17.30
CA CYS A 84 -13.32 13.94 16.89
C CYS A 84 -14.10 13.73 15.59
N ARG A 85 -13.41 13.30 14.51
CA ARG A 85 -14.04 13.00 13.21
C ARG A 85 -14.96 11.77 13.25
N PHE A 86 -14.99 11.05 14.36
CA PHE A 86 -15.70 9.79 14.52
C PHE A 86 -16.92 9.89 15.45
N ASP A 87 -17.29 11.09 15.90
CA ASP A 87 -18.44 11.34 16.79
C ASP A 87 -18.43 10.46 18.06
N ALA A 88 -17.25 10.39 18.71
CA ALA A 88 -16.96 9.53 19.85
C ALA A 88 -17.33 10.13 21.21
#